data_AF-A0A482VSN6-F1
#
_entry.id   AF-A0A482VSN6-F1
#
_cell.length_a   1.000
_cell.length_b   1.000
_cell.length_c   1.000
_cell.angle_alpha   90.00
_cell.angle_beta   90.00
_cell.angle_gamma   90.00
#
_symmetry.space_group_name_H-M   'P 1'
#
loop_
_entity.id
_entity.type
_entity.pdbx_description
1 polymer ?
#
loop_
_entity_poly.entity_id
_entity_poly.type
_entity_poly.pdbx_seq_one_letter_code
_entity_poly.pdbx_strand_id
1 'polypeptide(L)'
;ATPLKVLDAEAAKEELEPVKLDSEPVSPDFDPFKARELEHPVSNCATLTHLLKSSLGTGILSMPAAFKASGLWLGVFITVMVSVICTYCAYVLVQCAHKLYRKSGKTSMTYAEVAEEACLRGPSWSRKYGYVARQIVLWGIFATYFTASSCYTVIVAENFNYVIVQYTGPFSTRITIAALFLPLLCIAYVPNLKYLAPVSMVANICMGVGLVITCYYLLMDIP
;
A
#
# COMPACT_ATOMS: atom_id res chain seq x y z
N ALA A 1 13.20 -28.03 -15.25
CA ALA A 1 12.57 -26.91 -15.98
C ALA A 1 11.14 -27.28 -16.35
N THR A 2 10.22 -27.45 -15.37
CA THR A 2 8.82 -27.80 -15.68
C THR A 2 7.75 -27.62 -14.58
N PRO A 3 7.93 -26.94 -13.43
CA PRO A 3 6.78 -26.66 -12.55
C PRO A 3 6.21 -25.24 -12.67
N LEU A 4 6.91 -24.30 -13.31
CA LEU A 4 6.49 -22.89 -13.35
C LEU A 4 5.29 -22.63 -14.29
N LYS A 5 5.11 -23.44 -15.34
CA LYS A 5 3.98 -23.27 -16.29
C LYS A 5 2.64 -23.74 -15.74
N VAL A 6 2.62 -24.57 -14.69
CA VAL A 6 1.37 -25.07 -14.10
C VAL A 6 0.76 -24.01 -13.16
N LEU A 7 1.61 -23.26 -12.44
CA LEU A 7 1.17 -22.15 -11.59
C LEU A 7 0.65 -20.95 -12.41
N ASP A 8 1.29 -20.64 -13.54
CA ASP A 8 0.80 -19.58 -14.44
C ASP A 8 -0.50 -20.00 -15.16
N ALA A 9 -0.69 -21.30 -15.44
CA ALA A 9 -1.91 -21.81 -16.06
C ALA A 9 -3.11 -21.88 -15.09
N GLU A 10 -2.84 -22.05 -13.78
CA GLU A 10 -3.87 -21.98 -12.74
C GLU A 10 -4.29 -20.52 -12.48
N ALA A 11 -3.33 -19.59 -12.42
CA ALA A 11 -3.59 -18.16 -12.29
C ALA A 11 -4.35 -17.58 -13.50
N ALA A 12 -4.05 -18.05 -14.72
CA ALA A 12 -4.77 -17.63 -15.92
C ALA A 12 -6.18 -18.23 -16.05
N LYS A 13 -6.49 -19.32 -15.31
CA LYS A 13 -7.84 -19.90 -15.26
C LYS A 13 -8.77 -19.16 -14.30
N GLU A 14 -8.24 -18.55 -13.25
CA GLU A 14 -9.04 -17.77 -12.29
C GLU A 14 -9.55 -16.44 -12.90
N GLU A 15 -8.89 -15.93 -13.93
CA GLU A 15 -9.27 -14.67 -14.59
C GLU A 15 -10.39 -14.81 -15.65
N LEU A 16 -10.80 -16.05 -16.00
CA LEU A 16 -11.76 -16.30 -17.10
C LEU A 16 -13.01 -17.10 -16.72
N GLU A 17 -13.29 -17.35 -15.45
CA GLU A 17 -14.63 -17.84 -15.10
C GLU A 17 -15.62 -16.67 -15.14
N PRO A 18 -16.68 -16.74 -15.97
CA PRO A 18 -17.73 -15.74 -15.94
C PRO A 18 -18.27 -15.71 -14.52
N VAL A 19 -18.35 -14.50 -13.93
CA VAL A 19 -19.00 -14.25 -12.63
C VAL A 19 -20.42 -14.83 -12.72
N LYS A 20 -20.57 -16.07 -12.29
CA LYS A 20 -21.87 -16.68 -12.10
C LYS A 20 -22.48 -15.90 -10.95
N LEU A 21 -23.50 -15.14 -11.29
CA LEU A 21 -24.34 -14.49 -10.32
C LEU A 21 -25.11 -15.63 -9.64
N ASP A 22 -24.47 -16.27 -8.66
CA ASP A 22 -25.10 -17.32 -7.85
C ASP A 22 -26.24 -16.65 -7.09
N SER A 23 -27.42 -16.70 -7.70
CA SER A 23 -28.68 -16.23 -7.17
C SER A 23 -29.26 -17.24 -6.18
N GLU A 24 -28.40 -17.90 -5.40
CA GLU A 24 -28.86 -18.66 -4.25
C GLU A 24 -29.03 -17.69 -3.08
N PRO A 25 -30.18 -17.68 -2.39
CA PRO A 25 -30.35 -16.86 -1.21
C PRO A 25 -29.33 -17.32 -0.16
N VAL A 26 -28.26 -16.55 0.03
CA VAL A 26 -27.32 -16.69 1.14
C VAL A 26 -28.15 -16.81 2.41
N SER A 27 -27.99 -17.93 3.12
CA SER A 27 -28.79 -18.22 4.31
C SER A 27 -28.71 -17.04 5.30
N PRO A 28 -29.81 -16.68 5.97
CA PRO A 28 -29.85 -15.52 6.86
C PRO A 28 -28.84 -15.58 8.02
N ASP A 29 -28.26 -16.75 8.28
CA ASP A 29 -27.27 -17.02 9.32
C ASP A 29 -25.81 -17.15 8.82
N PHE A 30 -25.53 -16.94 7.53
CA PHE A 30 -24.17 -17.01 7.02
C PHE A 30 -23.35 -15.78 7.45
N ASP A 31 -22.44 -15.97 8.40
CA ASP A 31 -21.46 -14.97 8.79
C ASP A 31 -20.14 -15.17 8.02
N PRO A 32 -19.85 -14.35 6.98
CA PRO A 32 -18.66 -14.51 6.14
C PRO A 32 -17.35 -14.37 6.95
N PHE A 33 -17.39 -13.72 8.12
CA PHE A 33 -16.22 -13.57 8.98
C PHE A 33 -15.92 -14.80 9.84
N LYS A 34 -16.94 -15.61 10.17
CA LYS A 34 -16.78 -16.89 10.90
C LYS A 34 -16.45 -18.04 9.97
N ALA A 35 -16.96 -18.00 8.73
CA ALA A 35 -16.65 -18.97 7.68
C ALA A 35 -15.25 -18.78 7.07
N ARG A 36 -14.49 -17.77 7.51
CA ARG A 36 -13.14 -17.49 7.02
C ARG A 36 -12.14 -18.41 7.71
N GLU A 37 -11.64 -19.40 6.98
CA GLU A 37 -10.50 -20.19 7.44
C GLU A 37 -9.22 -19.36 7.28
N LEU A 38 -8.66 -18.94 8.42
CA LEU A 38 -7.41 -18.18 8.47
C LEU A 38 -6.31 -19.11 8.95
N GLU A 39 -5.32 -19.36 8.10
CA GLU A 39 -4.14 -20.16 8.46
C GLU A 39 -3.36 -19.52 9.64
N HIS A 40 -3.40 -18.19 9.76
CA HIS A 40 -2.75 -17.42 10.84
C HIS A 40 -3.66 -16.26 11.30
N PRO A 41 -4.52 -16.44 12.32
CA PRO A 41 -5.37 -15.37 12.82
C PRO A 41 -4.53 -14.28 13.50
N VAL A 42 -4.77 -13.03 13.12
CA VAL A 42 -4.08 -11.85 13.69
C VAL A 42 -4.97 -11.15 14.71
N SER A 43 -4.41 -10.83 15.88
CA SER A 43 -5.09 -10.01 16.89
C SER A 43 -5.25 -8.56 16.43
N ASN A 44 -6.25 -7.84 16.92
CA ASN A 44 -6.48 -6.42 16.58
C ASN A 44 -5.24 -5.55 16.81
N CYS A 45 -4.50 -5.75 17.90
CA CYS A 45 -3.26 -5.02 18.17
C CYS A 45 -2.15 -5.39 17.17
N ALA A 46 -2.07 -6.65 16.76
CA ALA A 46 -1.14 -7.09 15.73
C ALA A 46 -1.50 -6.46 14.38
N THR A 47 -2.79 -6.44 14.02
CA THR A 47 -3.30 -5.76 12.82
C THR A 47 -2.97 -4.28 12.83
N LEU A 48 -3.20 -3.57 13.94
CA LEU A 48 -2.80 -2.16 14.07
C LEU A 48 -1.30 -1.97 13.89
N THR A 49 -0.48 -2.87 14.45
CA THR A 49 0.98 -2.82 14.29
C THR A 49 1.39 -3.04 12.84
N HIS A 50 0.76 -3.99 12.13
CA HIS A 50 0.99 -4.21 10.70
C HIS A 50 0.58 -3.01 9.85
N LEU A 51 -0.57 -2.40 10.15
CA LEU A 51 -1.04 -1.20 9.47
C LEU A 51 -0.05 -0.04 9.67
N LEU A 52 0.34 0.25 10.92
CA LEU A 52 1.33 1.27 11.23
C LEU A 52 2.67 1.01 10.52
N LYS A 53 3.15 -0.24 10.55
CA LYS A 53 4.37 -0.67 9.83
C LYS A 53 4.28 -0.41 8.33
N SER A 54 3.10 -0.56 7.74
CA SER A 54 2.86 -0.34 6.31
C SER A 54 2.66 1.14 5.94
N SER A 55 2.12 1.96 6.86
CA SER A 55 1.83 3.37 6.62
C SER A 55 3.03 4.28 6.83
N LEU A 56 3.98 3.90 7.69
CA LEU A 56 5.23 4.63 7.90
C LEU A 56 6.19 4.32 6.76
N GLY A 57 6.43 5.31 5.89
CA GLY A 57 7.37 5.21 4.77
C GLY A 57 8.31 6.41 4.71
N THR A 58 9.21 6.40 3.73
CA THR A 58 10.20 7.48 3.49
C THR A 58 9.57 8.82 3.12
N GLY A 59 8.25 8.89 2.89
CA GLY A 59 7.52 10.14 2.75
C GLY A 59 7.69 11.10 3.93
N ILE A 60 8.01 10.58 5.13
CA ILE A 60 8.32 11.39 6.31
C ILE A 60 9.55 12.29 6.08
N LEU A 61 10.52 11.85 5.27
CA LEU A 61 11.70 12.66 4.92
C LEU A 61 11.36 13.83 3.98
N SER A 62 10.31 13.69 3.18
CA SER A 62 9.83 14.74 2.28
C SER A 62 8.88 15.73 2.98
N MET A 63 8.27 15.32 4.09
CA MET A 63 7.29 16.13 4.81
C MET A 63 7.82 17.52 5.26
N PRO A 64 9.04 17.64 5.82
CA PRO A 64 9.60 18.94 6.18
C PRO A 64 9.70 19.92 5.00
N ALA A 65 10.07 19.43 3.81
CA ALA A 65 10.12 20.25 2.60
C ALA A 65 8.72 20.74 2.20
N ALA A 66 7.69 19.90 2.37
CA ALA A 66 6.30 20.28 2.13
C ALA A 66 5.81 21.37 3.10
N PHE A 67 6.13 21.26 4.40
CA PHE A 67 5.81 22.31 5.38
C PHE A 67 6.58 23.60 5.13
N LYS A 68 7.84 23.51 4.68
CA LYS A 68 8.63 24.67 4.29
C LYS A 68 8.00 25.42 3.11
N ALA A 69 7.46 24.69 2.12
CA ALA A 69 6.85 25.28 0.93
C ALA A 69 5.42 25.82 1.17
N SER A 70 4.63 25.15 2.01
CA SER A 70 3.23 25.53 2.32
C SER A 70 3.10 26.51 3.48
N GLY A 71 4.13 26.65 4.32
CA GLY A 71 4.09 27.38 5.57
C GLY A 71 3.50 26.54 6.71
N LEU A 72 3.96 26.78 7.94
CA LEU A 72 3.61 25.92 9.09
C LEU A 72 2.11 25.92 9.40
N TRP A 73 1.49 27.10 9.44
CA TRP A 73 0.07 27.23 9.82
C TRP A 73 -0.85 26.57 8.80
N LEU A 74 -0.64 26.83 7.51
CA LEU A 74 -1.41 26.21 6.43
C LEU A 74 -1.11 24.72 6.32
N GLY A 75 0.16 24.31 6.40
CA GLY A 75 0.57 22.90 6.34
C GLY A 75 -0.09 22.06 7.44
N VAL A 76 -0.13 22.56 8.68
CA VAL A 76 -0.79 21.85 9.81
C VAL A 76 -2.29 21.74 9.55
N PHE A 77 -2.94 22.82 9.12
CA PHE A 77 -4.36 22.79 8.80
C PHE A 77 -4.70 21.79 7.69
N ILE A 78 -3.96 21.81 6.58
CA ILE A 78 -4.14 20.89 5.45
C ILE A 78 -3.88 19.44 5.87
N THR A 79 -2.86 19.18 6.69
CA THR A 79 -2.54 17.82 7.18
C THR A 79 -3.69 17.26 8.02
N VAL A 80 -4.29 18.08 8.89
CA VAL A 80 -5.46 17.69 9.70
C VAL A 80 -6.68 17.46 8.82
N MET A 81 -6.93 18.31 7.82
CA MET A 81 -8.05 18.09 6.90
C MET A 81 -7.89 16.81 6.08
N VAL A 82 -6.70 16.56 5.54
CA VAL A 82 -6.39 15.37 4.74
C VAL A 82 -6.51 14.10 5.59
N SER A 83 -6.07 14.12 6.85
CA SER A 83 -6.20 12.95 7.73
C SER A 83 -7.68 12.61 8.00
N VAL A 84 -8.53 13.60 8.28
CA VAL A 84 -9.98 13.40 8.47
C VAL A 84 -10.63 12.83 7.20
N ILE A 85 -10.34 13.40 6.03
CA ILE A 85 -10.87 12.92 4.75
C ILE A 85 -10.42 11.48 4.49
N CYS A 86 -9.13 11.18 4.68
CA CYS A 86 -8.58 9.85 4.47
C CYS A 86 -9.22 8.82 5.41
N THR A 87 -9.35 9.12 6.71
CA THR A 87 -10.02 8.25 7.68
C THR A 87 -11.48 8.02 7.31
N TYR A 88 -12.20 9.07 6.90
CA TYR A 88 -13.59 8.93 6.46
C TYR A 88 -13.73 8.03 5.23
N CYS A 89 -12.87 8.22 4.22
CA CYS A 89 -12.82 7.37 3.03
C CYS A 89 -12.57 5.90 3.38
N ALA A 90 -11.57 5.63 4.24
CA ALA A 90 -11.27 4.28 4.70
C ALA A 90 -12.43 3.66 5.49
N TYR A 91 -13.07 4.42 6.36
CA TYR A 91 -14.23 3.98 7.14
C TYR A 91 -15.42 3.59 6.23
N VAL A 92 -15.79 4.47 5.30
CA VAL A 92 -16.88 4.21 4.35
C VAL A 92 -16.58 2.98 3.49
N LEU A 93 -15.34 2.86 3.01
CA LEU A 93 -14.89 1.71 2.23
C LEU A 93 -15.06 0.40 3.01
N VAL A 94 -14.58 0.33 4.25
CA VAL A 94 -14.67 -0.86 5.10
C VAL A 94 -16.12 -1.22 5.39
N GLN A 95 -16.96 -0.22 5.68
CA GLN A 95 -18.39 -0.45 5.92
C GLN A 95 -19.12 -1.01 4.69
N CYS A 96 -18.81 -0.47 3.50
CA CYS A 96 -19.34 -0.98 2.24
C CYS A 96 -18.85 -2.41 1.96
N ALA A 97 -17.55 -2.68 2.16
CA ALA A 97 -16.98 -4.01 2.00
C ALA A 97 -17.64 -5.04 2.93
N HIS A 98 -17.82 -4.72 4.21
CA HIS A 98 -18.51 -5.60 5.18
C HIS A 98 -19.95 -5.95 4.77
N LYS A 99 -20.71 -4.98 4.26
CA LYS A 99 -22.06 -5.23 3.72
C LYS A 99 -22.00 -6.12 2.48
N LEU A 100 -20.98 -5.94 1.65
CA LEU A 100 -20.81 -6.69 0.40
C LEU A 100 -20.36 -8.13 0.64
N TYR A 101 -19.49 -8.39 1.61
CA TYR A 101 -19.12 -9.74 2.05
C TYR A 101 -20.36 -10.56 2.43
N ARG A 102 -21.28 -9.97 3.20
CA ARG A 102 -22.55 -10.63 3.57
C ARG A 102 -23.45 -10.87 2.36
N LYS A 103 -23.58 -9.89 1.45
CA LYS A 103 -24.44 -9.99 0.27
C LYS A 103 -23.90 -10.88 -0.85
N SER A 104 -22.59 -11.09 -0.90
CA SER A 104 -21.94 -11.89 -1.93
C SER A 104 -21.66 -13.32 -1.50
N GLY A 105 -21.75 -13.64 -0.20
CA GLY A 105 -21.39 -14.96 0.33
C GLY A 105 -19.88 -15.28 0.24
N LYS A 106 -19.04 -14.38 -0.27
CA LYS A 106 -17.59 -14.58 -0.37
C LYS A 106 -16.91 -14.30 0.97
N THR A 107 -15.96 -15.14 1.35
CA THR A 107 -15.18 -15.01 2.60
C THR A 107 -13.93 -14.14 2.44
N SER A 108 -13.51 -13.86 1.20
CA SER A 108 -12.41 -12.95 0.88
C SER A 108 -12.67 -12.25 -0.47
N MET A 109 -12.19 -11.02 -0.61
CA MET A 109 -12.27 -10.20 -1.82
C MET A 109 -11.08 -9.25 -1.84
N THR A 110 -10.48 -9.07 -3.00
CA THR A 110 -9.48 -8.03 -3.25
C THR A 110 -10.11 -6.64 -3.35
N TYR A 111 -9.30 -5.59 -3.26
CA TYR A 111 -9.82 -4.20 -3.37
C TYR A 111 -10.55 -3.93 -4.69
N ALA A 112 -10.06 -4.50 -5.81
CA ALA A 112 -10.70 -4.38 -7.11
C ALA A 112 -12.02 -5.16 -7.19
N GLU A 113 -12.08 -6.35 -6.58
CA GLU A 113 -13.31 -7.16 -6.51
C GLU A 113 -14.38 -6.49 -5.65
N VAL A 114 -14.01 -5.84 -4.56
CA VAL A 114 -14.96 -5.05 -3.75
C VAL A 114 -15.62 -3.96 -4.61
N ALA A 115 -14.86 -3.30 -5.49
CA ALA A 115 -15.41 -2.28 -6.39
C ALA A 115 -16.30 -2.89 -7.48
N GLU A 116 -15.90 -4.01 -8.07
CA GLU A 116 -16.67 -4.74 -9.07
C GLU A 116 -18.02 -5.22 -8.51
N GLU A 117 -17.98 -5.89 -7.36
CA GLU A 117 -19.15 -6.45 -6.71
C GLU A 117 -20.10 -5.36 -6.18
N ALA A 118 -19.56 -4.19 -5.82
CA ALA A 118 -20.36 -3.03 -5.44
C ALA A 118 -21.15 -2.48 -6.65
N CYS A 119 -20.54 -2.45 -7.84
CA CYS A 119 -21.22 -2.03 -9.07
C CYS A 119 -22.25 -3.07 -9.54
N LEU A 120 -21.92 -4.37 -9.50
CA LEU A 120 -22.82 -5.45 -9.90
C LEU A 120 -24.10 -5.52 -9.04
N ARG A 121 -23.99 -5.31 -7.73
CA ARG A 121 -25.14 -5.28 -6.80
C ARG A 121 -25.77 -3.89 -6.64
N GLY A 122 -25.26 -2.90 -7.38
CA GLY A 122 -25.77 -1.54 -7.41
C GLY A 122 -27.07 -1.37 -8.22
N PRO A 123 -27.49 -0.11 -8.43
CA PRO A 123 -28.64 0.22 -9.28
C PRO A 123 -28.41 -0.25 -10.73
N SER A 124 -29.50 -0.49 -11.49
CA SER A 124 -29.48 -1.14 -12.81
C SER A 124 -28.51 -0.52 -13.83
N TRP A 125 -28.26 0.79 -13.75
CA TRP A 125 -27.31 1.50 -14.61
C TRP A 125 -25.84 1.19 -14.26
N SER A 126 -25.52 0.96 -12.98
CA SER A 126 -24.16 0.69 -12.50
C SER A 126 -23.68 -0.73 -12.79
N ARG A 127 -24.61 -1.69 -12.90
CA ARG A 127 -24.30 -3.12 -13.08
C ARG A 127 -23.49 -3.42 -14.35
N LYS A 128 -23.67 -2.62 -15.40
CA LYS A 128 -22.95 -2.77 -16.67
C LYS A 128 -21.48 -2.37 -16.58
N TYR A 129 -21.11 -1.60 -15.56
CA TYR A 129 -19.76 -1.07 -15.38
C TYR A 129 -18.92 -1.87 -14.37
N GLY A 130 -19.39 -3.03 -13.89
CA GLY A 130 -18.66 -3.85 -12.90
C GLY A 130 -17.21 -4.14 -13.30
N TYR A 131 -17.01 -4.72 -14.49
CA TYR A 131 -15.68 -5.01 -15.03
C TYR A 131 -14.82 -3.75 -15.22
N VAL A 132 -15.44 -2.65 -15.69
CA VAL A 132 -14.74 -1.37 -15.88
C VAL A 132 -14.27 -0.81 -14.54
N ALA A 133 -15.10 -0.90 -13.49
CA ALA A 133 -14.74 -0.45 -12.14
C ALA A 133 -13.56 -1.24 -11.58
N ARG A 134 -13.53 -2.57 -11.78
CA ARG A 134 -12.39 -3.43 -11.44
C ARG A 134 -11.11 -2.91 -12.10
N GLN A 135 -11.16 -2.68 -13.41
CA GLN A 135 -10.00 -2.29 -14.20
C GLN A 135 -9.50 -0.89 -13.83
N ILE A 136 -10.40 0.07 -13.56
CA ILE A 136 -10.04 1.41 -13.06
C ILE A 136 -9.30 1.31 -11.73
N VAL A 137 -9.80 0.48 -10.80
CA VAL A 137 -9.16 0.30 -9.50
C VAL A 137 -7.79 -0.35 -9.64
N LEU A 138 -7.65 -1.38 -10.49
CA LEU A 138 -6.35 -2.01 -10.77
C LEU A 138 -5.36 -1.02 -11.39
N TRP A 139 -5.77 -0.23 -12.38
CA TRP A 139 -4.91 0.82 -12.96
C TRP A 139 -4.55 1.91 -11.96
N GLY A 140 -5.48 2.31 -11.08
CA GLY A 140 -5.23 3.29 -10.02
C GLY A 140 -4.23 2.79 -8.99
N ILE A 141 -4.37 1.52 -8.58
CA ILE A 141 -3.40 0.85 -7.70
C ILE A 141 -2.03 0.76 -8.38
N PHE A 142 -1.98 0.34 -9.64
CA PHE A 142 -0.74 0.24 -10.40
C PHE A 142 -0.02 1.60 -10.49
N ALA A 143 -0.75 2.66 -10.87
CA ALA A 143 -0.20 4.01 -10.94
C ALA A 143 0.34 4.48 -9.58
N THR A 144 -0.40 4.21 -8.49
CA THR A 144 0.02 4.57 -7.13
C THR A 144 1.31 3.87 -6.74
N TYR A 145 1.42 2.56 -6.95
CA TYR A 145 2.63 1.81 -6.63
C TYR A 145 3.81 2.15 -7.55
N PHE A 146 3.56 2.42 -8.82
CA PHE A 146 4.57 2.87 -9.77
C PHE A 146 5.16 4.22 -9.34
N THR A 147 4.31 5.19 -9.01
CA THR A 147 4.74 6.50 -8.49
C THR A 147 5.50 6.36 -7.18
N ALA A 148 4.98 5.58 -6.22
CA ALA A 148 5.65 5.35 -4.95
C ALA A 148 7.05 4.75 -5.11
N SER A 149 7.21 3.76 -5.99
CA SER A 149 8.49 3.10 -6.26
C SER A 149 9.49 4.05 -6.94
N SER A 150 9.01 4.88 -7.87
CA SER A 150 9.81 5.90 -8.54
C SER A 150 10.32 6.95 -7.55
N CYS A 151 9.43 7.55 -6.76
CA CYS A 151 9.79 8.54 -5.74
C CYS A 151 10.73 7.96 -4.68
N TYR A 152 10.48 6.73 -4.24
CA TYR A 152 11.33 6.04 -3.26
C TYR A 152 12.77 5.91 -3.78
N THR A 153 12.93 5.48 -5.03
CA THR A 153 14.25 5.31 -5.64
C THR A 153 15.02 6.62 -5.73
N VAL A 154 14.34 7.71 -6.11
CA VAL A 154 14.96 9.05 -6.20
C VAL A 154 15.41 9.54 -4.81
N ILE A 155 14.52 9.46 -3.81
CA ILE A 155 14.84 9.88 -2.43
C ILE A 155 16.04 9.09 -1.91
N VAL A 156 16.05 7.77 -2.08
CA VAL A 156 17.15 6.93 -1.60
C VAL A 156 18.45 7.29 -2.33
N ALA A 157 18.41 7.49 -3.66
CA ALA A 157 19.59 7.88 -4.42
C ALA A 157 20.15 9.26 -4.01
N GLU A 158 19.32 10.24 -3.71
CA GLU A 158 19.76 11.54 -3.20
C GLU A 158 20.46 11.42 -1.84
N ASN A 159 19.90 10.61 -0.93
CA ASN A 159 20.49 10.36 0.38
C ASN A 159 21.86 9.66 0.25
N PHE A 160 21.98 8.65 -0.60
CA PHE A 160 23.27 7.99 -0.86
C PHE A 160 24.28 8.93 -1.51
N ASN A 161 23.85 9.76 -2.45
CA ASN A 161 24.73 10.71 -3.12
C ASN A 161 25.31 11.75 -2.14
N TYR A 162 24.51 12.24 -1.19
CA TYR A 162 24.98 13.12 -0.13
C TYR A 162 26.13 12.50 0.68
N VAL A 163 26.00 11.21 1.03
CA VAL A 163 27.06 10.47 1.73
C VAL A 163 28.29 10.29 0.85
N ILE A 164 28.14 9.86 -0.40
CA ILE A 164 29.28 9.59 -1.31
C ILE A 164 30.08 10.86 -1.59
N VAL A 165 29.43 11.99 -1.85
CA VAL A 165 30.11 13.25 -2.12
C VAL A 165 30.95 13.71 -0.93
N GLN A 166 30.47 13.46 0.30
CA GLN A 166 31.19 13.80 1.52
C GLN A 166 32.51 13.02 1.68
N TYR A 167 32.55 11.75 1.25
CA TYR A 167 33.71 10.88 1.45
C TYR A 167 34.64 10.78 0.23
N THR A 168 34.13 10.92 -1.01
CA THR A 168 34.86 10.59 -2.24
C THR A 168 35.00 11.78 -3.20
N GLY A 169 34.43 12.95 -2.89
CA GLY A 169 34.46 14.15 -3.73
C GLY A 169 33.28 14.25 -4.72
N PRO A 170 33.23 15.29 -5.57
CA PRO A 170 32.06 15.57 -6.41
C PRO A 170 31.82 14.47 -7.43
N PHE A 171 30.73 13.73 -7.24
CA PHE A 171 30.28 12.66 -8.12
C PHE A 171 28.97 13.04 -8.81
N SER A 172 28.78 12.62 -10.06
CA SER A 172 27.58 12.94 -10.84
C SER A 172 26.34 12.22 -10.28
N THR A 173 25.39 12.96 -9.72
CA THR A 173 24.14 12.45 -9.11
C THR A 173 23.38 11.47 -10.01
N ARG A 174 23.39 11.69 -11.33
CA ARG A 174 22.72 10.83 -12.32
C ARG A 174 23.31 9.42 -12.39
N ILE A 175 24.63 9.31 -12.22
CA ILE A 175 25.34 8.02 -12.24
C ILE A 175 25.07 7.28 -10.92
N THR A 176 25.01 7.99 -9.80
CA THR A 176 24.62 7.44 -8.50
C THR A 176 23.21 6.87 -8.53
N ILE A 177 22.24 7.59 -9.13
CA ILE A 177 20.86 7.10 -9.31
C ILE A 177 20.83 5.83 -10.18
N ALA A 178 21.52 5.83 -11.32
CA ALA A 178 21.56 4.67 -12.22
C ALA A 178 22.23 3.44 -11.58
N ALA A 179 23.32 3.66 -10.83
CA ALA A 179 24.03 2.61 -10.12
C ALA A 179 23.20 2.03 -8.96
N LEU A 180 22.37 2.83 -8.30
CA LEU A 180 21.49 2.39 -7.22
C LEU A 180 20.19 1.74 -7.71
N PHE A 181 19.75 2.07 -8.92
CA PHE A 181 18.61 1.42 -9.58
C PHE A 181 18.88 -0.07 -9.84
N LEU A 182 20.12 -0.43 -10.19
CA LEU A 182 20.53 -1.80 -10.45
C LEU A 182 20.32 -2.76 -9.25
N PRO A 183 20.83 -2.48 -8.02
CA PRO A 183 20.57 -3.32 -6.86
C PRO A 183 19.11 -3.29 -6.40
N LEU A 184 18.39 -2.17 -6.59
CA LEU A 184 16.95 -2.10 -6.33
C LEU A 184 16.15 -3.06 -7.22
N LEU A 185 16.51 -3.16 -8.50
CA LEU A 185 15.91 -4.11 -9.45
C LEU A 185 16.22 -5.56 -9.06
N CYS A 186 17.45 -5.84 -8.62
CA CYS A 186 17.82 -7.15 -8.10
C CYS A 186 17.01 -7.54 -6.86
N ILE A 187 16.77 -6.61 -5.94
CA ILE A 187 15.93 -6.84 -4.74
C ILE A 187 14.47 -7.05 -5.14
N ALA A 188 13.94 -6.31 -6.10
CA ALA A 188 12.57 -6.48 -6.62
C ALA A 188 12.35 -7.86 -7.27
N TYR A 189 13.41 -8.48 -7.78
CA TYR A 189 13.36 -9.81 -8.38
C TYR A 189 13.39 -10.95 -7.35
N VAL A 190 13.66 -10.69 -6.06
CA VAL A 190 13.69 -11.74 -5.03
C VAL A 190 12.25 -12.12 -4.63
N PRO A 191 11.77 -13.34 -4.95
CA PRO A 191 10.38 -13.74 -4.72
C PRO A 191 10.05 -14.08 -3.25
N ASN A 192 11.05 -14.03 -2.36
CA ASN A 192 10.89 -14.46 -0.97
C ASN A 192 10.52 -13.31 -0.03
N LEU A 193 9.21 -12.98 0.01
CA LEU A 193 8.62 -11.97 0.91
C LEU A 193 8.88 -12.25 2.41
N LYS A 194 9.18 -13.49 2.79
CA LYS A 194 9.50 -13.88 4.18
C LYS A 194 10.75 -13.17 4.74
N TYR A 195 11.77 -12.92 3.92
CA TYR A 195 12.97 -12.21 4.37
C TYR A 195 12.75 -10.70 4.47
N LEU A 196 11.78 -10.16 3.73
CA LEU A 196 11.47 -8.74 3.71
C LEU A 196 10.72 -8.28 4.98
N ALA A 197 9.91 -9.16 5.56
CA ALA A 197 9.11 -8.86 6.75
C ALA A 197 9.95 -8.41 7.98
N PRO A 198 10.99 -9.15 8.42
CA PRO A 198 11.85 -8.73 9.53
C PRO A 198 12.76 -7.55 9.16
N VAL A 199 13.26 -7.49 7.92
CA VAL A 199 14.07 -6.34 7.45
C VAL A 199 13.27 -5.04 7.50
N SER A 200 12.01 -5.06 7.06
CA SER A 200 11.12 -3.90 7.16
C SER A 200 10.84 -3.49 8.62
N MET A 201 10.80 -4.44 9.56
CA MET A 201 10.65 -4.12 10.98
C MET A 201 11.88 -3.35 11.49
N VAL A 202 13.09 -3.84 11.18
CA VAL A 202 14.34 -3.14 11.53
C VAL A 202 14.39 -1.76 10.87
N ALA A 203 14.03 -1.65 9.59
CA ALA A 203 14.00 -0.38 8.87
C ALA A 203 13.09 0.66 9.53
N ASN A 204 11.89 0.25 9.97
CA ASN A 204 10.96 1.16 10.65
C ASN A 204 11.46 1.59 12.03
N ILE A 205 12.16 0.73 12.76
CA ILE A 205 12.83 1.11 14.02
C ILE A 205 13.92 2.14 13.74
N CYS A 206 14.79 1.89 12.74
CA CYS A 206 15.82 2.85 12.34
C CYS A 206 15.22 4.19 11.91
N MET A 207 14.10 4.18 11.18
CA MET A 207 13.39 5.40 10.80
C MET A 207 12.83 6.15 12.02
N GLY A 208 12.30 5.43 13.00
CA GLY A 208 11.87 6.00 14.28
C GLY A 208 13.02 6.64 15.06
N VAL A 209 14.16 5.97 15.14
CA VAL A 209 15.38 6.52 15.79
C VAL A 209 15.87 7.77 15.05
N GLY A 210 15.90 7.76 13.71
CA GLY A 210 16.26 8.92 12.90
C GLY A 210 15.33 10.12 13.13
N LEU A 211 14.03 9.87 13.29
CA LEU A 211 13.06 10.91 13.64
C LEU A 211 13.34 11.49 15.04
N VAL A 212 13.60 10.64 16.05
CA VAL A 212 13.92 11.08 17.41
C VAL A 212 15.19 11.93 17.43
N ILE A 213 16.24 11.52 16.73
CA ILE A 213 17.48 12.31 16.61
C ILE A 213 17.20 13.66 15.94
N THR A 214 16.43 13.67 14.86
CA THR A 214 16.07 14.91 14.15
C THR A 214 15.29 15.86 15.05
N CYS A 215 14.30 15.34 15.81
CA CYS A 215 13.55 16.12 16.78
C CYS A 215 14.44 16.61 17.93
N TYR A 216 15.38 15.81 18.41
CA TYR A 216 16.32 16.20 19.46
C TYR A 216 17.16 17.39 19.04
N TYR A 217 17.80 17.35 17.86
CA TYR A 217 18.57 18.47 17.34
C TYR A 217 17.68 19.69 17.09
N LEU A 218 16.48 19.51 16.52
CA LEU A 218 15.54 20.61 16.32
C LEU A 218 15.13 21.31 17.62
N LEU A 219 14.97 20.58 18.73
CA LEU A 219 14.56 21.15 20.01
C LEU A 219 15.73 21.75 20.80
N MET A 220 16.95 21.24 20.61
CA MET A 220 18.16 21.80 21.23
C MET A 220 18.65 23.08 20.54
N ASP A 221 18.48 23.19 19.22
CA ASP A 221 18.90 24.37 18.44
C ASP A 221 17.87 25.52 18.44
N ILE A 222 16.87 25.49 19.35
CA ILE A 222 15.96 26.62 19.59
C ILE A 222 16.59 27.53 20.67
N PRO A 223 16.98 28.78 20.34
CA PRO A 223 17.44 29.74 21.35
C PRO A 223 16.33 30.18 22.31
#